data_AF-A0A7H0XS12-F1
#
_entry.id   AF-A0A7H0XS12-F1
#
_cell.length_a   1.000
_cell.length_b   1.000
_cell.length_c   1.000
_cell.angle_alpha   90.00
_cell.angle_beta   90.00
_cell.angle_gamma   90.00
#
_symmetry.space_group_name_H-M   'P 1'
#
loop_
_entity.id
_entity.type
_entity.pdbx_description
1 polymer ?
#
loop_
_entity_poly.entity_id
_entity_poly.type
_entity_poly.pdbx_seq_one_letter_code
_entity_poly.pdbx_strand_id
1 'polypeptide(L)'
;MYNGTTGGYGWQFMNNRSDDVNTAGNWWGTNNETKVNASIYDWTYDAGWGNVTTNPRLDGAVPCAPIPELPTVVLLAVGLLMLAGYVRVGGRRKT
;
A
#
# COMPACT_ATOMS: atom_id res chain seq x y z
N MET A 1 -6.53 -7.04 -3.74
CA MET A 1 -7.63 -6.50 -4.59
C MET A 1 -7.59 -7.16 -5.96
N TYR A 2 -8.75 -7.41 -6.57
CA TYR A 2 -8.83 -7.93 -7.94
C TYR A 2 -8.22 -6.90 -8.91
N ASN A 3 -7.16 -7.29 -9.61
CA ASN A 3 -6.58 -6.50 -10.68
C ASN A 3 -7.24 -6.91 -11.99
N GLY A 4 -8.17 -6.07 -12.47
CA GLY A 4 -8.89 -6.31 -13.73
C GLY A 4 -8.00 -6.29 -14.98
N THR A 5 -6.78 -5.74 -14.88
CA THR A 5 -5.82 -5.68 -15.99
C THR A 5 -5.03 -6.98 -16.12
N THR A 6 -4.74 -7.65 -15.01
CA THR A 6 -4.00 -8.93 -15.00
C THR A 6 -4.90 -10.15 -14.81
N GLY A 7 -6.22 -9.97 -14.64
CA GLY A 7 -7.19 -11.05 -14.47
C GLY A 7 -7.00 -11.87 -13.20
N GLY A 8 -6.36 -11.30 -12.17
CA GLY A 8 -5.95 -12.03 -10.98
C GLY A 8 -6.01 -11.19 -9.71
N TYR A 9 -5.91 -11.86 -8.56
CA TYR A 9 -5.77 -11.20 -7.26
C TYR A 9 -4.29 -10.95 -6.99
N GLY A 10 -3.91 -9.68 -6.85
CA GLY A 10 -2.60 -9.31 -6.32
C GLY A 10 -2.65 -9.21 -4.80
N TRP A 11 -1.65 -9.78 -4.13
CA TRP A 11 -1.41 -9.57 -2.70
C TRP A 11 -1.12 -8.09 -2.46
N GLN A 12 -1.86 -7.48 -1.54
CA GLN A 12 -1.68 -6.08 -1.14
C GLN A 12 -0.91 -5.95 0.18
N PHE A 13 -0.91 -7.01 0.98
CA PHE A 13 -0.11 -7.09 2.19
C PHE A 13 0.53 -8.47 2.28
N MET A 14 1.79 -8.51 2.69
CA MET A 14 2.57 -9.73 2.88
C MET A 14 3.22 -9.67 4.25
N ASN A 15 2.86 -10.58 5.15
CA ASN A 15 3.52 -10.67 6.45
C ASN A 15 4.67 -11.67 6.41
N ASN A 16 5.76 -11.34 5.72
CA ASN A 16 6.93 -12.22 5.60
C ASN A 16 7.84 -12.28 6.84
N ARG A 17 7.28 -11.91 8.00
CA ARG A 17 7.94 -11.94 9.31
C ARG A 17 7.37 -13.10 10.10
N SER A 18 8.08 -13.58 11.11
CA SER A 18 7.56 -14.62 12.01
C SER A 18 6.49 -14.09 12.98
N ASP A 19 6.51 -12.78 13.25
CA ASP A 19 5.59 -12.15 14.20
C ASP A 19 4.23 -11.88 13.56
N ASP A 20 3.18 -12.06 14.36
CA ASP A 20 1.81 -11.75 13.96
C ASP A 20 1.59 -10.23 13.85
N VAL A 21 0.79 -9.82 12.87
CA VAL A 21 0.41 -8.43 12.65
C VAL A 21 -1.08 -8.27 12.91
N ASN A 22 -1.43 -7.28 13.75
CA ASN A 22 -2.82 -6.89 13.95
C ASN A 22 -3.15 -5.65 13.10
N THR A 23 -4.10 -5.82 12.18
CA THR A 23 -4.64 -4.78 11.29
C THR A 23 -6.14 -4.60 11.49
N ALA A 24 -6.67 -5.10 12.60
CA ALA A 24 -8.05 -4.85 13.01
C ALA A 24 -8.33 -3.34 13.02
N GLY A 25 -9.49 -2.95 12.50
CA GLY A 25 -9.90 -1.56 12.38
C GLY A 25 -9.29 -0.81 11.21
N ASN A 26 -8.56 -1.47 10.30
CA ASN A 26 -8.12 -0.83 9.06
C ASN A 26 -9.20 -0.87 7.97
N TRP A 27 -9.21 0.16 7.11
CA TRP A 27 -9.97 0.15 5.87
C TRP A 27 -9.14 -0.44 4.74
N TRP A 28 -9.66 -1.49 4.12
CA TRP A 28 -8.99 -2.24 3.05
C TRP A 28 -9.53 -1.91 1.65
N GLY A 29 -10.25 -0.79 1.51
CA GLY A 29 -10.97 -0.42 0.28
C GLY A 29 -12.21 -1.27 -0.01
N THR A 30 -12.50 -2.27 0.82
CA THR A 30 -13.73 -3.06 0.81
C THR A 30 -13.95 -3.70 2.19
N ASN A 31 -15.20 -3.96 2.56
CA ASN A 31 -15.58 -4.74 3.73
C ASN A 31 -15.85 -6.22 3.40
N ASN A 32 -15.69 -6.63 2.13
CA ASN A 32 -15.87 -8.03 1.72
C ASN A 32 -14.71 -8.88 2.24
N GLU A 33 -14.98 -9.70 3.25
CA GLU A 33 -14.02 -10.58 3.91
C GLU A 33 -13.21 -11.45 2.94
N THR A 34 -13.87 -12.13 2.02
CA THR A 34 -13.21 -13.01 1.06
C THR A 34 -12.21 -12.24 0.20
N LYS A 35 -12.54 -11.01 -0.21
CA LYS A 35 -11.64 -10.17 -1.01
C LYS A 35 -10.46 -9.65 -0.19
N VAL A 36 -10.66 -9.33 1.09
CA VAL A 36 -9.59 -8.88 1.98
C VAL A 36 -8.64 -10.03 2.28
N ASN A 37 -9.14 -11.19 2.67
CA ASN A 37 -8.31 -12.36 2.96
C ASN A 37 -7.53 -12.83 1.72
N ALA A 38 -8.18 -12.87 0.55
CA ALA A 38 -7.51 -13.18 -0.72
C ALA A 38 -6.50 -12.11 -1.17
N SER A 39 -6.36 -11.00 -0.46
CA SER A 39 -5.36 -9.96 -0.71
C SER A 39 -4.21 -9.95 0.28
N ILE A 40 -4.19 -10.91 1.22
CA ILE A 40 -3.17 -11.03 2.26
C ILE A 40 -2.42 -12.34 2.08
N TYR A 41 -1.08 -12.26 2.07
CA TYR A 41 -0.22 -13.43 2.12
C TYR A 41 0.39 -13.53 3.52
N ASP A 42 0.09 -14.61 4.23
CA ASP A 42 0.48 -14.84 5.62
C ASP A 42 0.74 -16.33 5.89
N TRP A 43 0.75 -16.72 7.17
CA TRP A 43 0.94 -18.10 7.63
C TRP A 43 0.06 -19.15 6.94
N THR A 44 -1.12 -18.76 6.43
CA THR A 44 -2.04 -19.68 5.74
C THR A 44 -1.50 -20.13 4.39
N TYR A 45 -0.61 -19.34 3.77
CA TYR A 45 0.06 -19.65 2.51
C TYR A 45 1.49 -20.16 2.72
N ASP A 46 2.22 -19.64 3.72
CA ASP A 46 3.55 -20.10 4.10
C ASP A 46 3.66 -20.17 5.63
N ALA A 47 3.73 -21.38 6.18
CA ALA A 47 3.75 -21.60 7.62
C ALA A 47 4.97 -20.99 8.36
N GLY A 48 6.02 -20.54 7.64
CA GLY A 48 7.15 -19.82 8.24
C GLY A 48 6.86 -18.34 8.53
N TRP A 49 5.69 -17.85 8.15
CA TRP A 49 5.27 -16.46 8.23
C TRP A 49 4.24 -16.28 9.35
N GLY A 50 4.12 -15.06 9.85
CA GLY A 50 3.20 -14.69 10.92
C GLY A 50 1.80 -14.43 10.39
N ASN A 51 0.82 -14.51 11.27
CA ASN A 51 -0.59 -14.31 10.97
C ASN A 51 -0.94 -12.84 10.78
N VAL A 52 -2.00 -12.57 10.03
CA VAL A 52 -2.57 -11.22 9.87
C VAL A 52 -4.00 -11.20 10.37
N THR A 53 -4.19 -10.61 11.55
CA THR A 53 -5.54 -10.41 12.10
C THR A 53 -6.17 -9.18 11.45
N THR A 54 -7.32 -9.36 10.80
CA THR A 54 -8.02 -8.27 10.08
C THR A 54 -9.37 -7.89 10.69
N ASN A 55 -9.91 -8.66 11.63
CA ASN A 55 -11.22 -8.39 12.23
C ASN A 55 -11.11 -7.58 13.54
N PRO A 56 -12.05 -6.63 13.77
CA PRO A 56 -13.11 -6.18 12.87
C PRO A 56 -12.58 -5.34 11.70
N ARG A 57 -13.24 -5.39 10.54
CA ARG A 57 -12.92 -4.57 9.36
C ARG A 57 -13.81 -3.32 9.34
N LEU A 58 -13.29 -2.20 8.86
CA LEU A 58 -14.11 -0.99 8.67
C LEU A 58 -14.96 -1.10 7.41
N ASP A 59 -16.08 -0.37 7.37
CA ASP A 59 -16.97 -0.23 6.20
C ASP A 59 -16.56 0.90 5.24
N GLY A 60 -15.58 1.71 5.64
CA GLY A 60 -15.09 2.83 4.87
C GLY A 60 -13.78 3.38 5.43
N ALA A 61 -13.13 4.24 4.64
CA ALA A 61 -11.98 5.00 5.11
C ALA A 61 -12.40 5.90 6.28
N VAL A 62 -11.52 6.06 7.26
CA VAL A 62 -11.77 6.99 8.37
C VAL A 62 -11.88 8.41 7.80
N PRO A 63 -13.00 9.13 8.00
CA PRO A 63 -13.22 10.44 7.39
C PRO A 63 -12.21 11.52 7.82
N CYS A 64 -11.59 11.34 8.99
CA CYS A 64 -10.59 12.25 9.54
C CYS A 64 -9.15 11.85 9.23
N ALA A 65 -8.90 10.87 8.36
CA ALA A 65 -7.56 10.65 7.85
C ALA A 65 -7.12 11.90 7.07
N PRO A 66 -5.96 12.51 7.37
CA PRO A 66 -5.52 13.72 6.69
C PRO A 66 -5.43 13.44 5.19
N ILE A 67 -6.27 14.12 4.42
CA ILE A 67 -6.13 14.16 2.96
C ILE A 67 -4.91 15.05 2.69
N PRO A 68 -3.95 14.65 1.84
CA PRO A 68 -2.82 15.51 1.49
C PRO A 68 -3.36 16.86 1.05
N GLU A 69 -3.09 17.88 1.84
CA GLU A 69 -3.53 19.22 1.55
C GLU A 69 -2.79 19.74 0.32
N LEU A 70 -3.42 20.66 -0.41
CA LEU A 70 -2.90 21.22 -1.66
C LEU A 70 -1.41 21.66 -1.56
N PRO A 71 -0.92 22.22 -0.43
CA PRO A 71 0.50 22.51 -0.23
C PRO A 71 1.42 21.29 -0.34
N THR A 72 1.02 20.13 0.20
CA THR A 72 1.81 18.89 0.15
C THR A 72 1.98 18.40 -1.30
N VAL A 73 0.91 18.51 -2.10
CA VAL A 73 0.93 18.15 -3.52
C VAL A 73 1.85 19.09 -4.31
N VAL A 74 1.79 20.39 -4.04
CA VAL A 74 2.65 21.40 -4.67
C VAL A 74 4.13 21.15 -4.33
N LEU A 75 4.45 20.91 -3.05
CA LEU A 75 5.83 20.64 -2.63
C LEU A 75 6.37 19.35 -3.25
N LEU A 76 5.56 18.30 -3.35
CA LEU A 76 5.93 17.08 -4.04
C LEU A 76 6.23 17.34 -5.53
N ALA A 77 5.37 18.09 -6.21
CA ALA A 77 5.56 18.42 -7.63
C ALA A 77 6.85 19.25 -7.85
N VAL A 78 7.10 20.25 -7.00
CA VAL A 78 8.33 21.05 -7.05
C VAL A 78 9.56 20.18 -6.80
N GLY A 79 9.51 19.30 -5.80
CA GLY A 79 10.59 18.35 -5.50
C GLY A 79 10.91 17.43 -6.68
N LEU A 80 9.89 16.89 -7.35
CA LEU A 80 10.05 16.05 -8.54
C LEU A 80 10.65 16.82 -9.72
N LEU A 81 10.23 18.07 -9.96
CA LEU A 81 10.78 18.93 -11.01
C LEU A 81 12.26 19.25 -10.76
N MET A 82 12.63 19.58 -9.52
CA MET A 82 14.02 19.81 -9.12
C MET A 82 14.87 18.56 -9.32
N LEU A 83 14.38 17.38 -8.90
CA LEU A 83 15.09 16.11 -9.07
C LEU A 83 15.30 15.77 -10.55
N ALA A 84 14.25 15.92 -11.38
CA ALA A 84 14.34 15.70 -12.82
C ALA A 84 15.35 16.66 -13.48
N GLY A 85 15.35 17.93 -13.08
CA GLY A 85 16.34 18.91 -13.49
C GLY A 85 17.76 18.52 -13.09
N TYR A 86 17.96 18.11 -11.83
CA TYR A 86 19.26 17.68 -11.31
C TYR A 86 19.82 16.47 -12.07
N VAL A 87 19.00 15.44 -12.31
CA VAL A 87 19.40 14.25 -13.08
C VAL A 87 19.78 14.64 -14.52
N ARG A 88 19.02 15.53 -15.15
CA ARG A 88 19.32 15.99 -16.52
C ARG A 88 20.62 16.81 -16.60
N VAL A 89 20.93 17.61 -15.59
CA VAL A 89 22.19 18.37 -15.51
C VAL A 89 23.38 17.47 -15.16
N GLY A 90 23.21 16.53 -14.23
CA GLY A 90 24.23 15.56 -13.83
C GLY A 90 24.61 14.60 -14.94
N GLY A 91 23.63 14.14 -15.75
CA GLY A 91 23.87 13.29 -16.92
C GLY A 91 24.59 14.00 -18.07
N ARG A 92 24.50 15.34 -18.15
CA ARG A 92 25.20 16.16 -19.15
C ARG A 92 26.64 16.54 -18.78
N ARG A 93 27.05 16.32 -17.53
CA ARG A 93 28.43 16.58 -17.06
C ARG A 93 29.38 15.39 -17.26
N LYS A 94 28.92 14.30 -17.87
CA LYS A 94 29.75 13.16 -18.29
C LYS A 94 29.87 13.10 -19.81
N THR A 95 30.46 14.12 -20.44
CA THR A 95 31.16 14.00 -21.73
C THR A 95 32.19 15.11 -21.81
#